data_AF-A0A1C9CHM1-F1
#
_entry.id   AF-A0A1C9CHM1-F1
#
_cell.length_a   1.000
_cell.length_b   1.000
_cell.length_c   1.000
_cell.angle_alpha   90.00
_cell.angle_beta   90.00
_cell.angle_gamma   90.00
#
_symmetry.space_group_name_H-M   'P 1'
#
loop_
_entity.id
_entity.type
_entity.pdbx_description
1 polymer ?
#
loop_
_entity_poly.entity_id
_entity_poly.type
_entity_poly.pdbx_seq_one_letter_code
_entity_poly.pdbx_strand_id
1 'polypeptide(L)'
;MFKEDSLNKKKLSSFYLLTIEYHISKSKYLSIYTFICYFQYLSNKVINTSLYKLYSYNQDIYTGIGIKCNMPINKLPSFRLEYRINNIGKNILIFRTDLHYN
;
A
#
# COMPACT_ATOMS: atom_id res chain seq x y z
N MET A 1 40.16 12.28 -22.62
CA MET A 1 39.35 11.05 -22.78
C MET A 1 39.28 10.36 -21.43
N PHE A 2 38.28 10.72 -20.61
CA PHE A 2 37.82 9.90 -19.50
C PHE A 2 36.33 9.72 -19.76
N LYS A 3 35.93 8.49 -20.08
CA LYS A 3 34.52 8.12 -20.14
C LYS A 3 34.02 8.25 -18.71
N GLU A 4 33.26 9.30 -18.42
CA GLU A 4 32.33 9.26 -17.29
C GLU A 4 31.32 8.18 -17.66
N ASP A 5 31.59 6.97 -17.16
CA ASP A 5 30.60 5.92 -17.16
C ASP A 5 29.34 6.48 -16.53
N SER A 6 28.31 6.61 -17.37
CA SER A 6 26.95 6.85 -16.97
C SER A 6 26.56 5.73 -16.00
N LEU A 7 26.86 5.95 -14.72
CA LEU A 7 26.38 5.16 -13.60
C LEU A 7 24.89 5.38 -13.56
N ASN A 8 24.22 4.60 -14.41
CA ASN A 8 22.79 4.36 -14.44
C ASN A 8 22.46 3.65 -13.11
N LYS A 9 22.54 4.43 -12.01
CA LYS A 9 22.21 4.00 -10.64
C LYS A 9 20.72 3.77 -10.65
N LYS A 10 20.30 2.58 -11.11
CA LYS A 10 18.96 2.05 -10.93
C LYS A 10 18.60 2.31 -9.47
N LYS A 11 17.67 3.24 -9.22
CA LYS A 11 17.08 3.42 -7.90
C LYS A 11 16.51 2.06 -7.53
N LEU A 12 17.16 1.37 -6.59
CA LEU A 12 16.58 0.18 -5.98
C LEU A 12 15.32 0.63 -5.26
N SER A 13 14.16 0.39 -5.87
CA SER A 13 12.85 0.56 -5.27
C SER A 13 12.32 -0.82 -4.93
N SER A 14 12.69 -1.32 -3.77
CA SER A 14 12.09 -2.54 -3.20
C SER A 14 11.01 -2.15 -2.20
N PHE A 15 9.84 -2.78 -2.32
CA PHE A 15 8.79 -2.70 -1.32
C PHE A 15 8.25 -4.10 -1.04
N TYR A 16 7.76 -4.30 0.18
CA TYR A 16 7.03 -5.47 0.62
C TYR A 16 5.66 -5.02 1.11
N LEU A 17 4.61 -5.65 0.60
CA LEU A 17 3.24 -5.44 1.01
C LEU A 17 2.67 -6.79 1.44
N LEU A 18 2.18 -6.86 2.66
CA LEU A 18 1.43 -8.00 3.18
C LEU A 18 0.09 -7.49 3.69
N THR A 19 -1.00 -8.10 3.25
CA THR A 19 -2.35 -7.77 3.72
C THR A 19 -3.05 -9.07 4.10
N ILE A 20 -3.58 -9.12 5.31
CA ILE A 20 -4.40 -10.21 5.82
C ILE A 20 -5.79 -9.63 6.07
N GLU A 21 -6.79 -10.21 5.41
CA GLU A 21 -8.19 -9.80 5.52
C GLU A 21 -9.00 -10.94 6.16
N TYR A 22 -9.82 -10.60 7.15
CA TYR A 22 -10.80 -11.51 7.77
C TYR A 22 -12.21 -11.01 7.48
N HIS A 23 -12.98 -11.79 6.72
CA HIS A 23 -14.34 -11.43 6.34
C HIS A 23 -15.34 -11.86 7.43
N ILE A 24 -15.84 -10.88 8.19
CA ILE A 24 -16.84 -11.09 9.25
C ILE A 24 -18.19 -11.48 8.63
N SER A 25 -18.58 -10.80 7.54
CA SER A 25 -19.81 -11.08 6.82
C SER A 25 -19.55 -11.03 5.32
N LYS A 26 -20.13 -11.97 4.60
CA LYS A 26 -20.01 -12.08 3.14
C LYS A 26 -21.33 -12.51 2.54
N SER A 27 -22.02 -11.55 1.93
CA SER A 27 -23.14 -11.74 1.03
C SER A 27 -22.66 -11.72 -0.42
N LYS A 28 -23.56 -12.03 -1.37
CA LYS A 28 -23.27 -12.14 -2.81
C LYS A 28 -22.57 -10.89 -3.38
N TYR A 29 -22.98 -9.71 -2.92
CA TYR A 29 -22.50 -8.42 -3.43
C TYR A 29 -21.88 -7.53 -2.36
N LEU A 30 -21.84 -7.95 -1.10
CA LEU A 30 -21.38 -7.12 0.00
C LEU A 30 -20.56 -7.96 0.97
N SER A 31 -19.43 -7.44 1.42
CA SER A 31 -18.64 -8.03 2.48
C SER A 31 -18.14 -6.98 3.45
N ILE A 32 -18.20 -7.32 4.74
CA ILE A 32 -17.61 -6.55 5.83
C ILE A 32 -16.42 -7.35 6.35
N TYR A 33 -15.28 -6.70 6.48
CA TYR A 33 -14.03 -7.35 6.85
C TYR A 33 -13.20 -6.49 7.81
N THR A 34 -12.41 -7.14 8.64
CA THR A 34 -11.28 -6.52 9.34
C THR A 34 -10.01 -6.87 8.60
N PHE A 35 -8.98 -6.05 8.72
CA PHE A 35 -7.70 -6.34 8.08
C PHE A 35 -6.52 -5.81 8.89
N ILE A 36 -5.36 -6.41 8.63
CA ILE A 36 -4.05 -5.88 8.97
C ILE A 36 -3.21 -5.81 7.70
N CYS A 37 -2.54 -4.67 7.50
CA CYS A 37 -1.72 -4.38 6.35
C CYS A 37 -0.34 -3.92 6.82
N TYR A 38 0.68 -4.64 6.40
CA TYR A 38 2.08 -4.31 6.61
C TYR A 38 2.67 -3.81 5.29
N PHE A 39 3.26 -2.61 5.32
CA PHE A 39 3.93 -2.01 4.18
C PHE A 39 5.34 -1.62 4.57
N GLN A 40 6.33 -2.22 3.92
CA GLN A 40 7.74 -1.89 4.11
C GLN A 40 8.30 -1.40 2.78
N TYR A 41 9.01 -0.27 2.78
CA TYR A 41 9.61 0.27 1.57
C TYR A 41 10.98 0.84 1.84
N LEU A 42 11.85 0.73 0.83
CA LEU A 42 13.17 1.34 0.86
C LEU A 42 13.02 2.85 0.65
N SER A 43 13.46 3.65 1.62
CA SER A 43 13.52 5.10 1.49
C SER A 43 14.96 5.58 1.44
N ASN A 44 15.26 6.45 0.48
CA ASN A 44 16.51 7.18 0.43
C ASN A 44 16.45 8.31 1.45
N LYS A 45 16.78 8.04 2.71
CA LYS A 45 17.13 9.14 3.61
C LYS A 45 18.53 9.61 3.23
N VAL A 46 18.60 10.80 2.62
CA VAL A 46 19.88 11.51 2.46
C VAL A 46 20.22 12.03 3.85
N ILE A 47 20.87 11.19 4.66
CA ILE A 47 21.52 11.66 5.86
C ILE A 47 22.74 12.44 5.36
N ASN A 48 22.78 13.74 5.67
CA ASN A 48 23.81 14.67 5.22
C ASN A 48 25.13 14.46 5.99
N THR A 49 25.54 13.20 6.15
CA THR A 49 26.87 12.82 6.63
C THR A 49 27.63 12.30 5.42
N SER A 50 28.75 12.97 5.14
CA SER A 50 29.62 12.73 4.01
C SER A 50 29.93 11.25 3.80
N LEU A 51 29.74 10.82 2.55
CA LEU A 51 30.26 9.60 1.89
C LEU A 51 29.43 8.31 1.86
N TYR A 52 28.30 8.17 2.55
CA TYR A 52 27.47 6.94 2.41
C TYR A 52 25.97 7.22 2.33
N LYS A 53 25.33 6.86 1.21
CA LYS A 53 23.86 6.77 1.13
C LYS A 53 23.43 5.50 1.88
N LEU A 54 23.09 5.66 3.15
CA LEU A 54 22.44 4.59 3.92
C LEU A 54 20.98 4.49 3.47
N TYR A 55 20.61 3.35 2.90
CA TYR A 55 19.22 3.02 2.67
C TYR A 55 18.55 2.70 4.00
N SER A 56 17.43 3.36 4.31
CA SER A 56 16.62 3.05 5.49
C SER A 56 15.33 2.37 5.06
N TYR A 57 14.99 1.25 5.71
CA TYR A 57 13.67 0.66 5.57
C TYR A 57 12.66 1.44 6.43
N ASN A 58 11.63 1.97 5.79
CA ASN A 58 10.46 2.47 6.49
C ASN A 58 9.42 1.36 6.57
N GLN A 59 8.69 1.30 7.68
CA GLN A 59 7.65 0.31 7.95
C GLN A 59 6.39 1.01 8.43
N ASP A 60 5.27 0.76 7.76
CA ASP A 60 3.96 1.23 8.12
C ASP A 60 3.04 0.03 8.34
N ILE A 61 2.38 0.00 9.50
CA ILE A 61 1.38 -1.02 9.83
C ILE A 61 0.04 -0.32 9.96
N TYR A 62 -0.96 -0.82 9.24
CA TYR A 62 -2.34 -0.37 9.30
C TYR A 62 -3.24 -1.50 9.76
N THR A 63 -4.15 -1.21 10.67
CA THR A 63 -5.27 -2.09 11.02
C THR A 63 -6.58 -1.35 10.76
N GLY A 64 -7.65 -2.09 10.50
CA GLY A 64 -8.90 -1.43 10.21
C GLY A 64 -10.06 -2.35 9.91
N ILE A 65 -11.15 -1.69 9.52
CA ILE A 65 -12.39 -2.30 9.06
C ILE A 65 -12.73 -1.76 7.68
N GLY A 66 -13.28 -2.63 6.85
CA GLY A 66 -13.64 -2.32 5.49
C GLY A 66 -14.98 -2.91 5.08
N ILE A 67 -15.60 -2.24 4.12
CA ILE A 67 -16.78 -2.71 3.41
C ILE A 67 -16.39 -2.82 1.94
N LYS A 68 -16.59 -4.01 1.36
CA LYS A 68 -16.39 -4.29 -0.07
C LYS A 68 -17.75 -4.56 -0.69
N CYS A 69 -18.10 -3.82 -1.73
CA CYS A 69 -19.29 -4.05 -2.52
C CYS A 69 -18.89 -4.49 -3.93
N ASN A 70 -19.25 -5.71 -4.29
CA ASN A 70 -19.08 -6.26 -5.62
C ASN A 70 -20.36 -6.00 -6.41
N MET A 71 -20.38 -4.94 -7.21
CA MET A 71 -21.59 -4.63 -7.98
C MET A 71 -21.83 -5.67 -9.08
N PRO A 72 -23.07 -6.18 -9.23
CA PRO A 72 -23.41 -7.13 -10.29
C PRO A 72 -23.50 -6.51 -11.69
N ILE A 73 -23.44 -5.18 -11.78
CA ILE A 73 -23.59 -4.44 -13.03
C ILE A 73 -22.21 -4.35 -13.67
N ASN A 74 -21.99 -5.02 -14.81
CA ASN A 74 -20.73 -5.02 -15.56
C ASN A 74 -20.17 -3.62 -15.91
N LYS A 75 -20.96 -2.55 -15.73
CA LYS A 75 -20.57 -1.15 -16.01
C LYS A 75 -20.08 -0.39 -14.78
N LEU A 76 -20.21 -0.93 -13.57
CA LEU A 76 -19.78 -0.24 -12.35
C LEU A 76 -18.65 -1.02 -11.67
N PRO A 77 -17.52 -0.37 -11.33
CA PRO A 77 -16.46 -1.03 -10.62
C PRO A 77 -16.93 -1.44 -9.23
N SER A 78 -16.40 -2.55 -8.74
CA SER A 78 -16.55 -2.90 -7.33
C SER A 78 -15.89 -1.81 -6.49
N PHE A 79 -16.48 -1.47 -5.34
CA PHE A 79 -15.94 -0.43 -4.47
C PHE A 79 -15.58 -0.99 -3.10
N ARG A 80 -14.56 -0.39 -2.49
CA ARG A 80 -14.12 -0.65 -1.13
C ARG A 80 -14.06 0.66 -0.38
N LEU A 81 -14.66 0.66 0.81
CA LEU A 81 -14.51 1.74 1.78
C LEU A 81 -13.79 1.15 2.98
N GLU A 82 -12.67 1.76 3.36
CA GLU A 82 -11.82 1.26 4.43
C GLU A 82 -11.49 2.37 5.41
N TYR A 83 -11.77 2.13 6.68
CA TYR A 83 -11.29 2.95 7.77
C TYR A 83 -10.04 2.28 8.36
N ARG A 84 -8.91 3.00 8.35
CA ARG A 84 -7.60 2.48 8.73
C ARG A 84 -6.98 3.34 9.82
N ILE A 85 -6.29 2.69 10.75
CA ILE A 85 -5.48 3.32 11.79
C ILE A 85 -4.05 2.80 11.62
N ASN A 86 -3.07 3.70 11.57
CA ASN A 86 -1.66 3.28 11.58
C ASN A 86 -1.14 3.02 13.00
N ASN A 87 0.05 2.43 13.11
CA ASN A 87 0.74 2.20 14.38
C ASN A 87 0.98 3.46 15.24
N ILE A 88 0.89 4.67 14.69
CA ILE A 88 1.04 5.95 15.39
C ILE A 88 -0.34 6.53 15.80
N GLY A 89 -1.44 5.85 15.49
CA GLY A 89 -2.81 6.30 15.78
C GLY A 89 -3.39 7.29 14.77
N LYS A 90 -2.73 7.49 13.61
CA LYS A 90 -3.25 8.29 12.51
C LYS A 90 -4.37 7.54 11.80
N ASN A 91 -5.53 8.17 11.75
CA ASN A 91 -6.73 7.63 11.14
C ASN A 91 -6.87 8.11 9.69
N ILE A 92 -7.25 7.21 8.78
CA ILE A 92 -7.47 7.52 7.37
C ILE A 92 -8.70 6.75 6.88
N LEU A 93 -9.63 7.46 6.25
CA LEU A 93 -10.73 6.86 5.49
C LEU A 93 -10.35 6.82 4.02
N ILE A 94 -10.38 5.63 3.41
CA ILE A 94 -9.98 5.42 2.02
C ILE A 94 -11.15 4.80 1.26
N PHE A 95 -11.53 5.45 0.16
CA PHE A 95 -12.43 4.87 -0.83
C PHE A 95 -11.62 4.41 -2.05
N ARG A 96 -11.83 3.16 -2.50
CA ARG A 96 -11.15 2.56 -3.65
C ARG A 96 -12.19 1.94 -4.57
N THR A 97 -11.92 2.00 -5.87
CA THR A 97 -12.65 1.25 -6.87
C THR A 97 -11.71 0.22 -7.50
N ASP A 98 -12.15 -1.03 -7.56
CA ASP A 98 -11.46 -2.09 -8.30
C ASP A 98 -11.83 -1.89 -9.79
N LEU A 99 -11.19 -0.94 -10.45
CA LEU A 99 -11.33 -0.71 -11.90
C LEU A 99 -10.50 -1.75 -12.65
N HIS A 100 -11.09 -2.91 -12.94
CA HIS A 100 -10.66 -3.71 -14.08
C HIS A 100 -11.41 -3.21 -15.31
N TYR A 101 -10.77 -2.35 -16.11
CA TYR A 101 -11.24 -2.08 -17.47
C TYR A 101 -10.98 -3.34 -18.30
N ASN A 102 -12.05 -4.01 -18.72
CA ASN A 102 -12.02 -4.91 -19.88
C ASN A 102 -12.25 -4.07 -21.15
#